data_AF-A0A3C0ZRW5-F1
#
_entry.id   AF-A0A3C0ZRW5-F1
#
_cell.length_a   1.000
_cell.length_b   1.000
_cell.length_c   1.000
_cell.angle_alpha   90.00
_cell.angle_beta   90.00
_cell.angle_gamma   90.00
#
_symmetry.space_group_name_H-M   'P 1'
#
loop_
_entity.id
_entity.type
_entity.pdbx_description
1 polymer ?
#
loop_
_entity_poly.entity_id
_entity_poly.type
_entity_poly.pdbx_seq_one_letter_code
_entity_poly.pdbx_strand_id
1 'polypeptide(L)' 'MAESLHLLYDMDIILGGHLAAYLREDDLDFLRQVIRERCPFPVTGDFLLLSKMPSHNITMGAALYFLQKYLREVGT' A
#
# COMPACT_ATOMS: atom_id res chain seq x y z
N MET A 1 10.28 -20.60 2.85
CA MET A 1 10.53 -19.50 1.90
C MET A 1 9.34 -18.58 2.01
N ALA A 2 9.50 -17.37 2.56
CA ALA A 2 8.41 -16.40 2.61
C ALA A 2 8.33 -15.77 1.22
N GLU A 3 7.36 -16.18 0.42
CA GLU A 3 7.11 -15.56 -0.88
C GLU A 3 6.73 -14.10 -0.63
N SER A 4 7.43 -13.16 -1.28
CA SER A 4 7.16 -11.74 -1.13
C SER A 4 5.74 -11.45 -1.64
N LEU A 5 4.91 -10.78 -0.82
CA LEU A 5 3.55 -10.36 -1.21
C LEU A 5 3.55 -9.60 -2.55
N HIS A 6 4.61 -8.83 -2.79
CA HIS A 6 4.81 -8.13 -4.05
C HIS A 6 4.88 -9.08 -5.26
N LEU A 7 5.52 -10.26 -5.13
CA LEU A 7 5.60 -11.24 -6.22
C LEU A 7 4.26 -11.92 -6.49
N LEU A 8 3.44 -12.12 -5.45
CA LEU A 8 2.13 -12.76 -5.58
C LEU A 8 1.10 -11.84 -6.26
N TYR A 9 1.12 -10.56 -5.92
CA TYR A 9 0.09 -9.61 -6.34
C TYR A 9 0.52 -8.66 -7.45
N ASP A 10 1.82 -8.49 -7.70
CA ASP A 10 2.41 -7.57 -8.68
C ASP A 10 1.73 -6.18 -8.66
N MET A 11 1.62 -5.61 -7.46
CA MET A 11 0.93 -4.34 -7.25
C MET A 11 1.68 -3.45 -6.26
N ASP A 12 1.33 -2.17 -6.29
CA ASP A 12 1.80 -1.19 -5.33
C ASP A 12 1.27 -1.52 -3.92
N ILE A 13 2.16 -1.48 -2.95
CA ILE A 13 1.91 -1.72 -1.53
C ILE A 13 1.99 -0.38 -0.80
N ILE A 14 0.88 -0.02 -0.14
CA ILE A 14 0.82 1.20 0.67
C ILE A 14 1.05 0.83 2.14
N LEU A 15 2.12 1.37 2.73
CA LEU A 15 2.40 1.29 4.16
C LEU A 15 1.59 2.35 4.90
N GLY A 16 0.61 1.89 5.65
CA GLY A 16 -0.22 2.72 6.53
C GLY A 16 0.04 2.46 8.02
N GLY A 17 -0.87 2.98 8.84
CA GLY A 17 -0.83 2.79 10.29
C GLY A 17 0.16 3.70 11.01
N HIS A 18 0.41 3.40 12.28
CA HIS A 18 1.23 4.25 13.15
C HIS A 18 2.67 4.42 12.63
N LEU A 19 3.23 3.37 12.04
CA LEU A 19 4.59 3.38 11.49
C LEU A 19 4.77 4.38 10.35
N ALA A 20 3.73 4.61 9.54
CA ALA A 20 3.82 5.53 8.41
C ALA A 20 4.16 6.97 8.83
N ALA A 21 3.85 7.36 10.07
CA ALA A 21 4.17 8.69 10.59
C ALA A 21 5.67 8.89 10.91
N TYR A 22 6.44 7.82 11.01
CA TYR A 22 7.87 7.86 11.37
C TYR A 22 8.79 7.54 10.21
N LEU A 23 8.24 6.98 9.12
CA LEU A 23 9.00 6.61 7.93
C LEU A 23 9.19 7.83 7.01
N ARG A 24 10.38 7.93 6.44
CA ARG A 24 10.75 8.89 5.40
C ARG A 24 11.01 8.17 4.08
N GLU A 25 11.17 8.93 3.00
CA GLU A 25 11.50 8.34 1.69
C GLU A 25 12.81 7.53 1.72
N ASP A 26 13.83 7.99 2.44
CA ASP A 26 15.09 7.23 2.60
C ASP A 26 14.86 5.85 3.25
N ASP A 27 13.92 5.75 4.19
CA ASP A 27 13.55 4.47 4.81
C ASP A 27 12.82 3.56 3.81
N LEU A 28 11.97 4.14 2.96
CA LEU A 28 11.33 3.39 1.87
C LEU A 28 12.34 2.89 0.85
N ASP A 29 13.31 3.71 0.49
CA ASP A 29 14.37 3.32 -0.45
C ASP A 29 15.20 2.16 0.09
N PHE A 30 15.54 2.19 1.39
CA PHE A 30 16.17 1.06 2.05
C PHE A 30 15.30 -0.20 1.99
N LEU A 31 14.00 -0.11 2.31
CA LEU A 31 13.09 -1.26 2.24
C LEU A 31 12.95 -1.79 0.81
N ARG A 32 12.83 -0.92 -0.20
CA ARG A 32 12.79 -1.29 -1.62
C ARG A 32 14.05 -2.03 -2.03
N GLN A 33 15.22 -1.58 -1.59
CA GLN A 33 16.49 -2.27 -1.84
C GLN A 33 16.50 -3.68 -1.22
N VAL A 34 16.12 -3.81 0.06
CA VAL A 34 16.06 -5.11 0.74
C VAL A 34 15.10 -6.08 0.04
N ILE A 35 13.97 -5.59 -0.48
CA ILE A 35 13.02 -6.40 -1.23
C ILE A 35 13.62 -6.83 -2.56
N ARG A 36 14.28 -5.92 -3.29
CA ARG A 36 14.96 -6.22 -4.57
C ARG A 36 16.04 -7.30 -4.41
N GLU A 37 16.85 -7.21 -3.35
CA GLU A 37 17.91 -8.19 -3.06
C GLU A 37 17.36 -9.60 -2.75
N ARG A 38 16.13 -9.68 -2.24
CA ARG A 38 15.48 -10.95 -1.89
C ARG A 38 14.54 -11.47 -2.97
N CYS A 39 14.17 -10.64 -3.94
CA CYS A 39 13.30 -11.02 -5.03
C CYS A 39 14.11 -11.75 -6.11
N PRO A 40 13.67 -12.95 -6.53
CA PRO A 40 14.32 -13.68 -7.62
C PRO A 40 14.12 -13.00 -8.99
N PHE A 41 13.20 -12.05 -9.09
CA PHE A 41 12.89 -11.30 -10.31
C PHE A 41 13.20 -9.80 -10.13
N PRO A 42 13.54 -9.09 -11.23
CA PRO A 42 13.77 -7.65 -11.17
C PRO A 42 12.50 -6.89 -10.76
N VAL A 43 12.56 -6.20 -9.63
CA VAL A 43 11.48 -5.31 -9.16
C VAL A 43 11.84 -3.87 -9.47
N THR A 44 11.08 -3.23 -10.37
CA THR A 44 11.30 -1.85 -10.83
C THR A 44 10.28 -0.88 -10.28
N GLY A 45 10.67 0.40 -10.13
CA GLY A 45 9.76 1.47 -9.70
C GLY A 45 9.55 1.56 -8.19
N ASP A 46 8.64 2.46 -7.80
CA ASP A 46 8.31 2.81 -6.42
C ASP A 46 7.07 2.06 -5.94
N PHE A 47 7.13 0.73 -5.99
CA PHE A 47 6.03 -0.16 -5.60
C PHE A 47 5.69 -0.10 -4.10
N LEU A 48 6.53 0.52 -3.28
CA LEU A 48 6.30 0.69 -1.84
C LEU A 48 6.04 2.16 -1.54
N LEU A 49 4.82 2.48 -1.12
CA LEU A 49 4.34 3.85 -0.94
C LEU A 49 3.98 4.12 0.53
N LEU A 50 4.15 5.35 1.00
CA LEU A 50 3.61 5.77 2.30
C LEU A 50 2.18 6.26 2.19
N SER A 51 1.35 5.90 3.17
CA SER A 51 0.00 6.43 3.29
C SER A 51 0.02 7.95 3.42
N LYS A 52 -0.67 8.64 2.51
CA LYS A 52 -0.85 10.10 2.55
C LYS A 52 -1.94 10.54 3.53
N MET A 53 -2.58 9.59 4.23
CA MET A 53 -3.67 9.85 5.17
C MET A 53 -3.36 9.24 6.54
N PRO A 54 -2.65 9.98 7.41
CA PRO A 54 -2.27 9.49 8.73
C PRO A 54 -3.45 9.44 9.72
N SER A 55 -4.50 10.25 9.49
CA SER A 55 -5.70 10.34 10.35
C SER A 55 -6.97 9.92 9.60
N HIS A 56 -7.91 9.30 10.33
CA HIS A 56 -9.25 8.93 9.85
C HIS A 56 -9.30 7.98 8.64
N ASN A 57 -8.19 7.33 8.26
CA ASN A 57 -8.14 6.41 7.13
C ASN A 57 -9.18 5.27 7.23
N ILE A 58 -9.42 4.74 8.43
CA ILE A 58 -10.44 3.72 8.69
C ILE A 58 -11.84 4.29 8.43
N THR A 59 -12.16 5.45 9.02
CA THR A 59 -13.49 6.07 8.88
C THR A 59 -13.77 6.47 7.44
N MET A 60 -12.77 7.02 6.75
CA MET A 60 -12.88 7.39 5.34
C MET A 60 -13.04 6.17 4.44
N GLY A 61 -12.25 5.11 4.67
CA GLY A 61 -12.40 3.84 3.95
C GLY A 61 -13.80 3.23 4.13
N ALA A 62 -14.33 3.27 5.36
CA ALA A 62 -15.69 2.82 5.63
C ALA A 62 -16.74 3.68 4.90
N ALA A 63 -16.61 5.01 4.94
CA ALA A 63 -17.50 5.91 4.22
C ALA A 63 -17.48 5.66 2.70
N LEU A 64 -16.30 5.45 2.12
CA LEU A 64 -16.14 5.11 0.70
C LEU A 64 -16.85 3.81 0.33
N TYR A 65 -16.78 2.77 1.19
CA TYR A 65 -17.51 1.53 0.99
C TYR A 65 -19.03 1.77 0.92
N PHE A 66 -19.59 2.53 1.85
CA PHE A 66 -21.02 2.85 1.85
C PHE A 66 -21.45 3.69 0.64
N LEU A 67 -20.66 4.69 0.25
CA LEU A 67 -20.91 5.49 -0.96
C LEU A 67 -20.87 4.62 -2.21
N GLN A 68 -19.88 3.74 -2.33
CA GLN A 68 -19.77 2.83 -3.47
C GLN A 68 -20.95 1.83 -3.54
N LYS A 69 -21.43 1.38 -2.38
CA LYS A 69 -22.63 0.53 -2.30
C LYS A 69 -23.88 1.30 -2.77
N TYR A 70 -24.10 2.49 -2.23
CA TYR A 70 -25.24 3.34 -2.61
C TYR A 70 -25.25 3.66 -4.11
N LEU A 71 -24.11 4.08 -4.67
CA LEU A 71 -24.00 4.40 -6.09
C LEU A 71 -24.29 3.18 -7.00
N ARG A 72 -23.96 1.96 -6.55
CA ARG A 72 -24.30 0.73 -7.29
C ARG A 72 -25.79 0.37 -7.21
N GLU A 73 -26.46 0.72 -6.11
CA GLU A 73 -27.88 0.43 -5.90
C GLU A 73 -28.80 1.46 -6.58
N VAL A 74 -28.37 2.73 -6.68
CA VAL A 74 -29.15 3.82 -7.28
C VAL A 74 -28.77 4.07 -8.76
N GLY A 75 -27.60 3.61 -9.19
CA GLY A 75 -27.09 3.77 -10.57
C GLY A 75 -27.60 2.74 -11.59
N THR A 76 -28.56 1.90 -11.24
CA THR A 76 -29.34 1.03 -12.15
C THR A 76 -30.78 1.54 -12.24
#